data_AF-A0A9D3VGT7-F1
#
_entry.id   AF-A0A9D3VGT7-F1
#
_cell.length_a   1.000
_cell.length_b   1.000
_cell.length_c   1.000
_cell.angle_alpha   90.00
_cell.angle_beta   90.00
_cell.angle_gamma   90.00
#
_symmetry.space_group_name_H-M   'P 1'
#
loop_
_entity.id
_entity.type
_entity.pdbx_description
1 polymer ?
#
loop_
_entity_poly.entity_id
_entity_poly.type
_entity_poly.pdbx_seq_one_letter_code
_entity_poly.pdbx_strand_id
1 'polypeptide(L)'
;MAKECFTVHDKVFSTRPIITTSKILGYDFAMFGFAYYGPYWREIRKRTTIEPLSNHRINMLKHIRVSEVKSTIRELYKSWLSKCNGGSGVFVDMKQWFRDYEAWTRTHNTGTT
;
A
#
# COMPACT_ATOMS: atom_id res chain seq x y z
N MET A 1 15.13 24.92 2.59
CA MET A 1 13.71 24.57 2.39
C MET A 1 13.36 23.18 2.97
N ALA A 2 13.37 22.07 2.22
CA ALA A 2 12.84 20.79 2.75
C ALA A 2 13.56 20.28 4.02
N LYS A 3 14.89 20.39 4.08
CA LYS A 3 15.68 20.02 5.27
C LYS A 3 15.21 20.80 6.50
N GLU A 4 15.10 22.13 6.41
CA GLU A 4 14.67 22.97 7.54
C GLU A 4 13.24 22.63 7.99
N CYS A 5 12.31 22.40 7.05
CA CYS A 5 10.93 22.00 7.35
C CYS A 5 10.85 20.67 8.11
N PHE A 6 11.68 19.69 7.78
CA PHE A 6 11.58 18.32 8.32
C PHE A 6 12.65 17.95 9.34
N THR A 7 13.58 18.85 9.67
CA THR A 7 14.56 18.65 10.76
C THR A 7 14.41 19.68 11.88
N VAL A 8 14.35 20.97 11.54
CA VAL A 8 14.32 22.06 12.55
C VAL A 8 12.90 22.43 12.94
N HIS A 9 11.99 22.43 11.97
CA HIS A 9 10.59 22.81 12.16
C HIS A 9 9.61 21.64 11.96
N ASP A 10 10.10 20.40 12.09
CA ASP A 10 9.38 19.17 11.78
C ASP A 10 8.03 19.09 12.51
N LYS A 11 7.98 19.50 13.78
CA LYS A 11 6.77 19.52 14.60
C LYS A 11 5.68 20.43 14.04
N VAL A 12 6.05 21.61 13.54
CA VAL A 12 5.08 22.60 13.00
C VAL A 12 4.49 22.07 11.69
N PHE A 13 5.33 21.46 10.84
CA PHE A 13 4.92 20.89 9.56
C PHE A 13 4.32 19.48 9.65
N SER A 14 4.36 18.85 10.83
CA SER A 14 3.78 17.52 11.04
C SER A 14 2.26 17.54 11.18
N THR A 15 1.66 18.70 11.45
CA THR A 15 0.20 18.83 11.55
C THR A 15 -0.43 18.80 10.16
N ARG A 16 -1.42 17.93 9.97
CA ARG A 16 -2.20 17.84 8.72
C ARG A 16 -3.32 18.88 8.72
N PRO A 17 -3.56 19.60 7.60
CA PRO A 17 -4.67 20.53 7.51
C PRO A 17 -6.01 19.81 7.59
N ILE A 18 -7.00 20.48 8.20
CA ILE A 18 -8.36 19.98 8.33
C ILE A 18 -9.03 20.04 6.95
N ILE A 19 -9.29 18.87 6.36
CA ILE A 19 -10.08 18.75 5.14
C ILE A 19 -11.25 17.81 5.38
N THR A 20 -12.42 18.12 4.80
CA THR A 20 -13.65 17.32 4.96
C THR A 20 -13.44 15.85 4.57
N THR A 21 -12.64 15.60 3.54
CA THR A 21 -12.26 14.25 3.12
C THR A 21 -11.54 13.45 4.21
N SER A 22 -10.65 14.09 4.98
CA SER A 22 -9.95 13.44 6.10
C SER A 22 -10.88 13.11 7.26
N LYS A 23 -11.95 13.90 7.45
CA LYS A 23 -12.98 13.59 8.43
C LYS A 23 -13.78 12.35 8.04
N ILE A 24 -14.19 12.27 6.77
CA ILE A 24 -15.01 11.18 6.26
C ILE A 24 -14.19 9.90 6.09
N LEU A 25 -13.08 9.96 5.35
CA LEU A 25 -12.24 8.79 5.04
C LEU A 25 -11.30 8.41 6.18
N GLY A 26 -10.87 9.40 6.97
CA GLY A 26 -9.89 9.22 8.04
C GLY A 26 -10.51 8.89 9.39
N TYR A 27 -11.76 8.45 9.45
CA TYR A 27 -12.49 8.13 10.70
C TYR A 27 -12.40 9.27 11.72
N ASP A 28 -12.89 10.45 11.34
CA ASP A 28 -12.78 11.67 12.15
C ASP A 28 -11.33 11.95 12.62
N PHE A 29 -10.39 11.87 11.68
CA PHE A 29 -8.95 12.06 11.92
C PHE A 29 -8.31 11.01 12.84
N ALA A 30 -8.93 9.84 13.06
CA ALA A 30 -8.30 8.74 13.79
C ALA A 30 -7.28 7.96 12.95
N MET A 31 -7.37 8.03 11.61
CA MET A 31 -6.50 7.29 10.70
C MET A 31 -5.04 7.77 10.75
N PHE A 32 -4.09 6.83 10.76
CA PHE A 32 -2.65 7.07 10.86
C PHE A 32 -2.08 8.20 9.97
N GLY A 33 -2.55 8.31 8.71
CA GLY A 33 -2.09 9.32 7.76
C GLY A 33 -2.74 10.71 7.90
N PHE A 34 -3.91 10.79 8.53
CA PHE A 34 -4.74 12.00 8.63
C PHE A 34 -4.88 12.56 10.05
N ALA A 35 -4.41 11.81 11.06
CA ALA A 35 -4.43 12.23 12.44
C ALA A 35 -3.55 13.47 12.70
N TYR A 36 -4.05 14.36 13.54
CA TYR A 36 -3.32 15.54 13.98
C TYR A 36 -2.08 15.17 14.77
N TYR A 37 -1.02 15.97 14.63
CA TYR A 37 0.16 15.78 15.43
C TYR A 37 -0.17 15.99 16.92
N GLY A 38 0.03 14.96 17.71
CA GLY A 38 -0.30 14.94 19.14
C GLY A 38 0.08 13.61 19.79
N PRO A 39 -0.21 13.43 21.09
CA PRO A 39 0.09 12.19 21.81
C PRO A 39 -0.49 10.96 21.13
N TYR A 40 -1.73 11.05 20.65
CA TYR A 40 -2.42 9.99 19.91
C TYR A 40 -1.65 9.56 18.64
N TRP A 41 -1.31 10.50 17.76
CA TRP A 41 -0.56 10.17 16.54
C TRP A 41 0.82 9.57 16.85
N ARG A 42 1.50 10.07 17.88
CA ARG A 42 2.80 9.52 18.30
C ARG A 42 2.68 8.08 18.80
N GLU A 43 1.62 7.78 19.55
CA GLU A 43 1.36 6.43 20.03
C GLU A 43 1.05 5.47 18.89
N ILE A 44 0.15 5.84 17.98
CA ILE A 44 -0.17 5.00 16.81
C ILE A 44 1.08 4.80 15.96
N ARG A 45 1.85 5.85 15.66
CA ARG A 45 3.11 5.72 14.91
C ARG A 45 4.06 4.73 15.56
N LYS A 46 4.20 4.78 16.89
CA LYS A 46 5.03 3.84 17.64
C LYS A 46 4.50 2.41 17.49
N ARG A 47 3.22 2.17 17.75
CA ARG A 47 2.59 0.84 17.62
C ARG A 47 2.71 0.30 16.20
N THR A 48 2.34 1.09 15.19
CA THR A 48 2.44 0.70 13.77
C THR A 48 3.88 0.35 13.38
N THR A 49 4.88 1.07 13.89
CA THR A 49 6.28 0.79 13.58
C THR A 49 6.79 -0.49 14.26
N ILE A 50 6.40 -0.72 15.52
CA ILE A 50 6.91 -1.83 16.35
C ILE A 50 6.16 -3.14 16.09
N GLU A 51 4.90 -3.08 15.69
CA GLU A 51 4.07 -4.27 15.52
C GLU A 51 3.94 -4.63 14.02
N PRO A 52 3.05 -4.01 13.21
CA PRO A 52 2.80 -4.45 11.84
C PRO A 52 3.95 -4.15 10.88
N LEU A 53 4.67 -3.03 11.05
CA LEU A 53 5.80 -2.65 10.20
C LEU A 53 7.16 -3.04 10.79
N SER A 54 7.18 -3.92 11.79
CA SER A 54 8.43 -4.44 12.32
C SER A 54 9.17 -5.29 11.29
N ASN A 55 10.50 -5.30 11.36
CA ASN A 55 11.33 -6.18 10.54
C ASN A 55 10.90 -7.65 10.67
N HIS A 56 10.49 -8.07 11.87
CA HIS A 56 9.97 -9.41 12.11
C HIS A 56 8.68 -9.68 11.31
N ARG A 57 7.66 -8.81 11.37
CA ARG A 57 6.43 -9.00 10.59
C ARG A 57 6.65 -8.88 9.09
N ILE A 58 7.50 -7.97 8.65
CA ILE A 58 7.88 -7.83 7.23
C ILE A 58 8.53 -9.13 6.71
N ASN A 59 9.40 -9.74 7.50
CA ASN A 59 10.04 -11.02 7.15
C ASN A 59 9.05 -12.18 7.17
N MET A 60 8.17 -12.23 8.17
CA MET A 60 7.12 -13.24 8.26
C MET A 60 6.20 -13.21 7.05
N LEU A 61 5.80 -12.02 6.58
CA LEU A 61 4.91 -11.83 5.42
C LEU A 61 5.65 -11.79 4.08
N LYS A 62 6.97 -11.97 4.06
CA LYS A 62 7.78 -11.94 2.82
C LYS A 62 7.31 -12.96 1.80
N HIS A 63 6.96 -14.17 2.27
CA HIS A 63 6.55 -15.27 1.40
C HIS A 63 5.27 -14.93 0.61
N ILE A 64 4.32 -14.20 1.23
CA ILE A 64 3.09 -13.75 0.57
C ILE A 64 3.45 -12.85 -0.61
N ARG A 65 4.24 -11.80 -0.39
CA ARG A 65 4.68 -10.89 -1.47
C ARG A 65 5.40 -11.64 -2.61
N VAL A 66 6.25 -12.60 -2.27
CA VAL A 66 6.94 -13.43 -3.27
C VAL A 66 5.95 -14.29 -4.06
N SER A 67 4.95 -14.88 -3.39
CA SER A 67 3.91 -15.68 -4.03
C SER A 67 3.06 -14.85 -4.99
N GLU A 68 2.67 -13.64 -4.58
CA GLU A 68 1.90 -12.72 -5.41
C GLU A 68 2.68 -12.30 -6.66
N VAL A 69 3.95 -11.92 -6.51
CA VAL A 69 4.80 -11.56 -7.66
C VAL A 69 5.01 -12.75 -8.60
N LYS A 70 5.18 -13.97 -8.07
CA LYS A 70 5.31 -15.17 -8.92
C LYS A 70 4.02 -15.46 -9.69
N SER A 71 2.87 -15.34 -9.04
CA SER A 71 1.56 -15.62 -9.64
C SER A 71 1.27 -14.64 -10.77
N THR A 72 1.55 -13.35 -10.54
CA THR A 72 1.36 -12.29 -11.53
C THR A 72 2.26 -12.45 -12.75
N ILE A 73 3.55 -12.78 -12.57
CA ILE A 73 4.46 -13.10 -13.68
C ILE A 73 3.94 -14.29 -14.49
N ARG A 74 3.46 -15.34 -13.80
CA ARG A 74 2.92 -16.53 -14.47
C ARG A 74 1.69 -16.21 -15.31
N GLU A 75 0.80 -15.36 -14.82
CA GLU A 75 -0.41 -14.93 -15.54
C GLU A 75 -0.08 -14.08 -16.75
N LEU A 76 0.84 -13.12 -16.61
CA LEU A 76 1.33 -12.32 -17.72
C LEU A 76 1.96 -13.21 -18.81
N TYR A 77 2.77 -14.19 -18.41
CA TYR A 77 3.37 -15.14 -19.35
C TYR A 77 2.31 -16.00 -20.07
N LYS A 78 1.27 -16.47 -19.37
CA LYS A 78 0.15 -17.18 -20.01
C LYS A 78 -0.65 -16.29 -20.96
N SER A 79 -0.90 -15.03 -20.58
CA SER A 79 -1.58 -14.08 -21.47
C SER A 79 -0.72 -13.76 -22.69
N TRP A 80 0.60 -13.76 -22.56
CA TRP A 80 1.53 -13.61 -23.67
C TRP A 80 1.43 -14.82 -24.62
N LEU A 81 1.60 -16.04 -24.09
CA LEU A 81 1.52 -17.28 -24.88
C LEU A 81 0.22 -17.42 -25.67
N SER A 82 -0.92 -17.08 -25.05
CA SER A 82 -2.24 -17.23 -25.68
C SER A 82 -2.53 -16.22 -26.80
N LYS A 83 -1.86 -15.06 -26.81
CA LYS A 83 -2.15 -13.96 -27.75
C LYS A 83 -1.04 -13.74 -28.78
N CYS A 84 0.12 -14.35 -28.61
CA CYS A 84 1.22 -14.26 -29.57
C CYS A 84 1.01 -15.17 -30.78
N ASN A 85 0.47 -14.62 -31.87
CA ASN A 85 0.46 -15.26 -33.18
C ASN A 85 1.82 -15.07 -33.90
N GLY A 86 2.88 -15.73 -33.41
CA GLY A 86 4.13 -15.85 -34.18
C GLY A 86 5.09 -14.67 -34.13
N GLY A 87 5.18 -13.94 -33.00
CA GLY A 87 6.36 -13.12 -32.69
C GLY A 87 6.13 -11.67 -32.23
N SER A 88 4.91 -11.14 -32.26
CA SER A 88 4.65 -9.81 -31.70
C SER A 88 4.43 -9.88 -30.20
N GLY A 89 5.08 -9.00 -29.42
CA GLY A 89 4.79 -8.83 -28.00
C GLY A 89 3.33 -8.46 -27.73
N VAL A 90 2.80 -8.83 -26.56
CA VAL A 90 1.44 -8.46 -26.14
C VAL A 90 1.49 -7.15 -25.37
N PHE A 91 0.71 -6.17 -25.80
CA PHE A 91 0.54 -4.94 -25.04
C PHE A 91 -0.32 -5.21 -23.80
N VAL A 92 0.19 -4.79 -22.63
CA VAL A 92 -0.52 -4.88 -21.36
C VAL A 92 -0.72 -3.47 -20.81
N ASP A 93 -1.97 -3.04 -20.67
CA ASP A 93 -2.26 -1.85 -19.88
C ASP A 93 -2.11 -2.19 -18.39
N MET A 94 -0.96 -1.80 -17.83
CA MET A 94 -0.66 -2.06 -16.43
C MET A 94 -1.67 -1.43 -15.47
N LYS A 95 -2.30 -0.28 -15.81
CA LYS A 95 -3.29 0.33 -14.93
C LYS A 95 -4.55 -0.51 -14.84
N GLN A 96 -5.02 -1.02 -15.98
CA GLN A 96 -6.16 -1.92 -16.00
C GLN A 96 -5.82 -3.25 -15.33
N TRP A 97 -4.65 -3.80 -15.62
CA TRP A 97 -4.19 -5.05 -15.05
C TRP A 97 -4.10 -5.01 -13.51
N PHE A 98 -3.56 -3.93 -12.93
CA PHE A 98 -3.52 -3.77 -11.46
C PHE A 98 -4.93 -3.71 -10.86
N ARG A 99 -5.88 -3.02 -11.51
CA ARG A 99 -7.28 -3.00 -11.05
C ARG A 99 -7.91 -4.39 -11.05
N ASP A 100 -7.70 -5.15 -12.12
CA ASP A 100 -8.26 -6.48 -12.29
C ASP A 100 -7.67 -7.45 -11.26
N TYR A 101 -6.36 -7.37 -11.03
CA TYR A 101 -5.65 -8.15 -10.02
C TYR A 101 -6.12 -7.82 -8.59
N GLU A 102 -6.31 -6.54 -8.26
CA GLU A 102 -6.87 -6.12 -6.96
C GLU A 102 -8.33 -6.54 -6.75
N ALA A 103 -9.12 -6.64 -7.82
CA ALA A 103 -10.48 -7.18 -7.76
C ALA A 103 -10.47 -8.71 -7.57
N TRP A 104 -9.57 -9.41 -8.24
CA TRP A 104 -9.40 -10.85 -8.12
C TRP A 104 -8.93 -11.27 -6.73
N THR A 105 -7.89 -10.61 -6.19
CA THR A 105 -7.38 -10.88 -4.83
C THR A 105 -8.46 -10.66 -3.76
N ARG A 106 -9.29 -9.62 -3.89
CA ARG A 106 -10.42 -9.37 -2.98
C ARG A 106 -11.50 -10.45 -3.00
N THR A 107 -11.70 -11.13 -4.12
CA THR A 107 -12.72 -12.19 -4.24
C THR A 107 -12.21 -13.56 -3.79
N HIS A 108 -10.89 -13.79 -3.82
CA HIS A 108 -10.30 -15.10 -3.54
C HIS A 108 -9.63 -15.21 -2.15
N ASN A 109 -9.27 -14.10 -1.49
CA ASN A 109 -8.61 -14.10 -0.16
C ASN A 109 -9.55 -13.88 1.04
N THR A 110 -10.89 -13.96 0.88
CA THR A 110 -11.85 -13.82 1.99
C THR A 110 -11.90 -15.02 2.96
N GLY A 111 -11.04 -16.03 2.78
CA GLY A 111 -11.07 -17.29 3.54
C GLY A 111 -9.98 -17.48 4.60
N THR A 112 -9.15 -16.48 4.91
CA THR A 112 -8.09 -16.60 5.93
C THR A 112 -8.14 -15.42 6.91
N THR A 113 -9.09 -15.49 7.85
CA THR A 113 -8.97 -14.89 9.18
C THR A 113 -8.61 -15.97 10.18
#